data_AF-A0AA86MBI5-F1
#
_entry.id   AF-A0AA86MBI5-F1
#
_cell.length_a   1.000
_cell.length_b   1.000
_cell.length_c   1.000
_cell.angle_alpha   90.00
_cell.angle_beta   90.00
_cell.angle_gamma   90.00
#
_symmetry.space_group_name_H-M   'P 1'
#
loop_
_entity.id
_entity.type
_entity.pdbx_description
1 polymer ?
#
loop_
_entity_poly.entity_id
_entity_poly.type
_entity_poly.pdbx_seq_one_letter_code
_entity_poly.pdbx_strand_id
1 'polypeptide(L)'
;MGRDKKRKPRVVSARTRPWDEDTDSAEGNPDIWIRAMRRLDGDDDPHTTCLLTWGALEWYAPAPDVMQTATDLHACAAYADMLVALLDLGMDGGAAQQLLGNAMSKAAEGRRLVEGGMLGAATTLGCMPAASSKAAAGVVMLKRGSMTGAVSTEGAREMAAHWMQSGLAANYDEIAETALRDLLGAGSGKQCDGFFEYMAALRELDMRDAAVFRAEESARLRMLMGLPLAPEPTGE
;
A
#
# COMPACT_ATOMS: atom_id res chain seq x y z
N MET A 1 -31.56 27.49 8.66
CA MET A 1 -30.24 26.96 9.07
C MET A 1 -30.39 25.48 9.37
N GLY A 2 -30.23 24.63 8.35
CA GLY A 2 -30.23 23.18 8.52
C GLY A 2 -28.84 22.73 8.97
N ARG A 3 -28.74 22.13 10.15
CA ARG A 3 -27.48 21.48 10.59
C ARG A 3 -27.31 20.21 9.77
N ASP A 4 -26.38 20.25 8.82
CA ASP A 4 -25.95 19.05 8.13
C ASP A 4 -25.30 18.12 9.15
N LYS A 5 -25.99 17.00 9.41
CA LYS A 5 -25.47 15.93 10.26
C LYS A 5 -24.39 15.23 9.44
N LYS A 6 -23.11 15.59 9.68
CA LYS A 6 -21.96 14.84 9.18
C LYS A 6 -22.17 13.36 9.45
N ARG A 7 -22.48 12.60 8.39
CA ARG A 7 -22.58 11.14 8.46
C ARG A 7 -21.18 10.61 8.75
N LYS A 8 -21.09 9.66 9.68
CA LYS A 8 -19.84 8.95 9.94
C LYS A 8 -19.44 8.17 8.68
N PRO A 9 -18.15 8.12 8.32
CA PRO A 9 -17.66 7.39 7.17
C PRO A 9 -18.11 5.93 7.26
N ARG A 10 -18.65 5.42 6.15
CA ARG A 10 -19.11 4.04 6.08
C ARG A 10 -17.93 3.19 5.65
N VAL A 11 -17.20 2.67 6.64
CA VAL A 11 -16.12 1.70 6.41
C VAL A 11 -16.76 0.38 6.01
N VAL A 12 -16.64 -0.01 4.74
CA VAL A 12 -16.82 -1.42 4.36
C VAL A 12 -15.51 -2.10 4.70
N SER A 13 -15.43 -2.61 5.93
CA SER A 13 -14.28 -3.32 6.47
C SER A 13 -14.69 -4.78 6.58
N ALA A 14 -14.15 -5.62 5.69
CA ALA A 14 -13.83 -6.97 6.07
C ALA A 14 -12.48 -6.89 6.80
N ARG A 15 -12.44 -7.33 8.05
CA ARG A 15 -11.18 -7.55 8.75
C ARG A 15 -10.52 -8.77 8.14
N THR A 16 -9.52 -8.58 7.29
CA THR A 16 -8.45 -9.57 7.14
C THR A 16 -7.39 -9.25 8.18
N ARG A 17 -7.39 -10.06 9.25
CA ARG A 17 -6.22 -10.29 10.11
C ARG A 17 -5.62 -11.64 9.70
N PRO A 18 -4.32 -11.84 9.94
CA PRO A 18 -3.28 -11.85 8.91
C PRO A 18 -2.98 -13.27 8.43
N TRP A 19 -2.26 -13.36 7.31
CA TRP A 19 -1.49 -14.58 7.04
C TRP A 19 -0.52 -14.81 8.21
N ASP A 20 -0.68 -15.98 8.84
CA ASP A 20 0.11 -16.61 9.89
C ASP A 20 0.10 -15.98 11.30
N GLU A 21 -0.83 -16.47 12.13
CA GLU A 21 -0.77 -16.38 13.61
C GLU A 21 0.36 -17.23 14.25
N ASP A 22 1.27 -17.83 13.47
CA ASP A 22 2.33 -18.72 13.97
C ASP A 22 3.76 -18.30 13.59
N THR A 23 3.99 -17.05 13.18
CA THR A 23 5.35 -16.49 13.27
C THR A 23 5.52 -15.81 14.61
N ASP A 24 5.87 -16.64 15.60
CA ASP A 24 6.55 -16.21 16.81
C ASP A 24 7.61 -15.18 16.39
N SER A 25 7.35 -13.90 16.68
CA SER A 25 8.13 -12.75 16.24
C SER A 25 9.43 -12.68 17.05
N ALA A 26 10.28 -13.67 16.85
CA ALA A 26 11.67 -13.66 17.27
C ALA A 26 12.52 -12.73 16.39
N GLU A 27 12.00 -12.27 15.25
CA GLU A 27 12.61 -11.27 14.38
C GLU A 27 11.67 -10.07 14.24
N GLY A 28 12.08 -8.93 14.80
CA GLY A 28 11.26 -7.72 14.96
C GLY A 28 10.89 -7.00 13.66
N ASN A 29 10.07 -7.63 12.82
CA ASN A 29 9.46 -6.99 11.66
C ASN A 29 8.30 -6.11 12.14
N PRO A 30 8.35 -4.77 11.99
CA PRO A 30 7.25 -3.90 12.39
C PRO A 30 5.99 -4.23 11.58
N ASP A 31 4.86 -4.32 12.29
CA ASP A 31 3.50 -4.56 11.77
C ASP A 31 3.01 -3.36 10.93
N ILE A 32 3.63 -3.16 9.74
CA ILE A 32 3.33 -2.07 8.81
C ILE A 32 2.67 -2.64 7.56
N TRP A 33 1.41 -2.27 7.38
CA TRP A 33 0.56 -2.78 6.31
C TRP A 33 0.00 -1.64 5.46
N ILE A 34 -0.44 -2.00 4.27
CA ILE A 34 -1.09 -1.09 3.35
C ILE A 34 -2.19 -1.82 2.61
N ARG A 35 -3.27 -1.12 2.29
CA ARG A 35 -4.30 -1.60 1.37
C ARG A 35 -4.82 -0.47 0.50
N ALA A 36 -5.12 -0.77 -0.75
CA ALA A 36 -5.81 0.14 -1.64
C ALA A 36 -7.20 0.46 -1.05
N MET A 37 -7.61 1.73 -1.05
CA MET A 37 -8.92 2.13 -0.55
C MET A 37 -9.60 3.11 -1.51
N ARG A 38 -10.91 2.95 -1.65
CA ARG A 38 -11.75 3.96 -2.29
C ARG A 38 -12.29 4.92 -1.23
N ARG A 39 -12.12 6.22 -1.44
CA ARG A 39 -12.73 7.24 -0.58
C ARG A 39 -14.15 7.51 -1.10
N LEU A 40 -15.15 7.10 -0.33
CA LEU A 40 -16.58 7.21 -0.70
C LEU A 40 -17.27 8.48 -0.20
N ASP A 41 -16.59 9.32 0.58
CA ASP A 41 -17.21 10.49 1.22
C ASP A 41 -16.77 11.79 0.54
N GLY A 42 -17.77 12.52 0.03
CA GLY A 42 -17.62 13.73 -0.76
C GLY A 42 -16.87 14.86 -0.05
N ASP A 43 -15.84 15.37 -0.73
CA ASP A 43 -15.52 16.78 -0.96
C ASP A 43 -14.30 16.80 -1.91
N ASP A 44 -14.50 17.34 -3.12
CA ASP A 44 -13.58 17.91 -4.13
C ASP A 44 -12.17 17.34 -4.42
N ASP A 45 -11.72 16.26 -3.80
CA ASP A 45 -10.39 15.68 -4.07
C ASP A 45 -10.53 14.24 -4.62
N PRO A 46 -10.54 14.05 -5.95
CA PRO A 46 -10.83 12.76 -6.60
C PRO A 46 -9.68 11.74 -6.50
N HIS A 47 -8.61 12.04 -5.76
CA HIS A 47 -7.43 11.19 -5.76
C HIS A 47 -7.65 9.87 -5.05
N THR A 48 -7.30 8.77 -5.72
CA THR A 48 -7.34 7.45 -5.10
C THR A 48 -6.28 7.36 -4.01
N THR A 49 -6.69 6.85 -2.85
CA THR A 49 -5.86 6.79 -1.65
C THR A 49 -5.61 5.35 -1.24
N CYS A 50 -4.50 5.10 -0.58
CA CYS A 50 -4.29 3.85 0.14
C CYS A 50 -4.47 4.14 1.63
N LEU A 51 -5.00 3.17 2.37
CA LEU A 51 -4.91 3.16 3.83
C LEU A 51 -3.63 2.45 4.24
N LEU A 52 -2.82 3.15 5.02
CA LEU A 52 -1.61 2.65 5.64
C LEU A 52 -1.89 2.42 7.11
N THR A 53 -1.32 1.33 7.64
CA THR A 53 -1.45 0.94 9.03
C THR A 53 -0.07 0.65 9.61
N TRP A 54 0.23 1.17 10.80
CA TRP A 54 1.42 0.81 11.57
C TRP A 54 1.00 0.62 13.03
N GLY A 55 0.90 -0.64 13.46
CA GLY A 55 0.30 -0.99 14.74
C GLY A 55 -1.14 -0.45 14.85
N ALA A 56 -1.41 0.43 15.81
CA ALA A 56 -2.73 1.04 15.98
C ALA A 56 -2.93 2.33 15.14
N LEU A 57 -1.88 2.83 14.49
CA LEU A 57 -1.97 4.06 13.69
C LEU A 57 -2.49 3.73 12.30
N GLU A 58 -3.52 4.44 11.87
CA GLU A 58 -4.09 4.36 10.52
C GLU A 58 -4.07 5.75 9.87
N TRP A 59 -3.66 5.83 8.60
CA TRP A 59 -3.70 7.07 7.83
C TRP A 59 -3.83 6.83 6.34
N TYR A 60 -4.21 7.88 5.61
CA TYR A 60 -4.38 7.82 4.16
C TYR A 60 -3.22 8.51 3.45
N ALA A 61 -2.79 7.93 2.32
CA ALA A 61 -1.84 8.55 1.40
C ALA A 61 -2.32 8.42 -0.05
N PRO A 62 -2.04 9.39 -0.92
CA PRO A 62 -2.29 9.25 -2.36
C PRO A 62 -1.54 8.05 -2.95
N ALA A 63 -2.14 7.39 -3.94
CA ALA A 63 -1.49 6.26 -4.63
C ALA A 63 -0.10 6.61 -5.23
N PRO A 64 0.13 7.79 -5.83
CA PRO A 64 1.47 8.17 -6.32
C PRO A 64 2.53 8.23 -5.21
N ASP A 65 2.17 8.77 -4.05
CA ASP A 65 3.07 8.89 -2.89
C ASP A 65 3.44 7.50 -2.34
N VAL A 66 2.50 6.56 -2.36
CA VAL A 66 2.71 5.16 -1.98
C VAL A 66 3.68 4.47 -2.93
N MET A 67 3.48 4.60 -4.25
CA MET A 67 4.37 3.99 -5.25
C MET A 67 5.78 4.59 -5.20
N GLN A 68 5.87 5.90 -4.97
CA GLN A 68 7.17 6.55 -4.78
C GLN A 68 7.89 5.99 -3.54
N THR A 69 7.17 5.84 -2.43
CA THR A 69 7.75 5.32 -1.19
C THR A 69 8.12 3.85 -1.29
N ALA A 70 7.36 3.06 -2.06
CA ALA A 70 7.73 1.69 -2.41
C ALA A 70 9.06 1.64 -3.18
N THR A 71 9.25 2.55 -4.14
CA THR A 71 10.52 2.66 -4.88
C THR A 71 11.67 3.04 -3.95
N ASP A 72 11.42 3.95 -3.01
CA ASP A 72 12.42 4.39 -2.04
C ASP A 72 12.80 3.30 -1.04
N LEU A 73 11.83 2.50 -0.58
CA LEU A 73 12.08 1.33 0.27
C LEU A 73 13.01 0.34 -0.43
N HIS A 74 12.74 0.06 -1.72
CA HIS A 74 13.59 -0.83 -2.51
C HIS A 74 15.01 -0.25 -2.71
N ALA A 75 15.12 1.05 -2.97
CA ALA A 75 16.40 1.74 -3.09
C ALA A 75 17.18 1.72 -1.76
N CYS A 76 16.51 1.96 -0.63
CA CYS A 76 17.11 1.87 0.70
C CYS A 76 17.61 0.45 0.99
N ALA A 77 16.85 -0.58 0.63
CA ALA A 77 17.30 -1.97 0.79
C ALA A 77 18.60 -2.22 0.02
N ALA A 78 18.68 -1.80 -1.24
CA ALA A 78 19.87 -1.93 -2.06
C ALA A 78 21.06 -1.13 -1.50
N TYR A 79 20.84 0.08 -0.99
CA TYR A 79 21.88 0.87 -0.37
C TYR A 79 22.37 0.32 0.98
N ALA A 80 21.49 -0.30 1.76
CA ALA A 80 21.86 -0.97 3.00
C ALA A 80 22.72 -2.21 2.73
N ASP A 81 22.38 -3.02 1.71
CA ASP A 81 23.23 -4.14 1.29
C ASP A 81 24.57 -3.68 0.73
N MET A 82 24.58 -2.60 -0.05
CA MET A 82 25.82 -1.97 -0.52
C MET A 82 26.71 -1.54 0.66
N LEU A 83 26.13 -0.94 1.70
CA LEU A 83 26.87 -0.55 2.89
C LEU A 83 27.50 -1.75 3.60
N VAL A 84 26.78 -2.86 3.74
CA VAL A 84 27.34 -4.10 4.32
C VAL A 84 28.52 -4.57 3.51
N ALA A 85 28.37 -4.66 2.18
CA ALA A 85 29.45 -5.08 1.29
C ALA A 85 30.69 -4.16 1.39
N LEU A 86 30.49 -2.84 1.52
CA LEU A 86 31.60 -1.90 1.69
C LEU A 86 32.32 -2.11 3.04
N LEU A 87 31.57 -2.32 4.12
CA LEU A 87 32.14 -2.60 5.44
C LEU A 87 32.90 -3.94 5.44
N ASP A 88 32.37 -4.96 4.77
CA ASP A 88 33.01 -6.28 4.64
C ASP A 88 34.30 -6.23 3.83
N LEU A 89 34.40 -5.31 2.87
CA LEU A 89 35.63 -5.00 2.13
C LEU A 89 36.67 -4.22 2.97
N GLY A 90 36.39 -3.96 4.25
CA GLY A 90 37.29 -3.27 5.17
C GLY A 90 37.27 -1.75 5.03
N MET A 91 36.25 -1.19 4.38
CA MET A 91 36.06 0.26 4.34
C MET A 91 35.72 0.80 5.74
N ASP A 92 36.33 1.92 6.12
CA ASP A 92 35.97 2.61 7.35
C ASP A 92 34.50 3.05 7.33
N GLY A 93 33.85 2.97 8.49
CA GLY A 93 32.44 3.32 8.62
C GLY A 93 32.13 4.76 8.22
N GLY A 94 33.03 5.71 8.48
CA GLY A 94 32.87 7.10 8.06
C GLY A 94 32.91 7.26 6.54
N ALA A 95 33.84 6.58 5.87
CA ALA A 95 33.94 6.59 4.42
C ALA A 95 32.73 5.93 3.73
N ALA A 96 32.27 4.78 4.26
CA ALA A 96 31.08 4.10 3.77
C ALA A 96 29.81 4.97 3.92
N GLN A 97 29.66 5.64 5.07
CA GLN A 97 28.56 6.57 5.31
C GLN A 97 28.62 7.81 4.41
N GLN A 98 29.81 8.32 4.09
CA GLN A 98 29.96 9.45 3.17
C GLN A 98 29.56 9.08 1.73
N LEU A 99 29.96 7.89 1.26
CA LEU A 99 29.52 7.36 -0.04
C LEU A 99 28.00 7.19 -0.10
N LEU A 100 27.42 6.65 0.98
CA LEU A 100 25.97 6.54 1.09
C LEU A 100 25.30 7.92 1.04
N GLY A 101 25.78 8.89 1.83
CA GLY A 101 25.25 10.24 1.86
C GLY A 101 25.26 10.90 0.47
N ASN A 102 26.31 10.69 -0.31
CA ASN A 102 26.41 11.17 -1.69
C ASN A 102 25.42 10.45 -2.63
N ALA A 103 25.29 9.13 -2.52
CA ALA A 103 24.34 8.35 -3.31
C ALA A 103 22.89 8.75 -3.01
N MET A 104 22.55 8.88 -1.72
CA MET A 104 21.24 9.35 -1.25
C MET A 104 20.94 10.77 -1.69
N SER A 105 21.92 11.68 -1.64
CA SER A 105 21.75 13.07 -2.10
C SER A 105 21.43 13.13 -3.59
N LYS A 106 22.07 12.28 -4.41
CA LYS A 106 21.75 12.15 -5.84
C LYS A 106 20.39 11.50 -6.06
N ALA A 107 20.05 10.44 -5.32
CA ALA A 107 18.74 9.79 -5.41
C ALA A 107 17.60 10.72 -4.99
N ALA A 108 17.90 11.71 -4.16
CA ALA A 108 17.00 12.76 -3.70
C ALA A 108 17.02 14.02 -4.57
N GLU A 109 17.84 14.08 -5.63
CA GLU A 109 17.97 15.28 -6.46
C GLU A 109 16.63 15.62 -7.12
N GLY A 110 16.18 16.87 -6.94
CA GLY A 110 14.87 17.32 -7.42
C GLY A 110 13.68 16.79 -6.61
N ARG A 111 13.91 16.09 -5.49
CA ARG A 111 12.86 15.51 -4.65
C ARG A 111 12.80 16.20 -3.29
N ARG A 112 11.58 16.35 -2.77
CA ARG A 112 11.38 16.83 -1.39
C ARG A 112 11.59 15.67 -0.43
N LEU A 113 12.72 15.68 0.29
CA LEU A 113 12.97 14.75 1.38
C LEU A 113 11.94 14.92 2.51
N VAL A 114 11.60 13.82 3.17
CA VAL A 114 10.73 13.82 4.34
C VAL A 114 11.56 13.97 5.62
N GLU A 115 10.86 13.99 6.75
CA GLU A 115 11.37 14.31 8.08
C GLU A 115 12.83 13.86 8.33
N GLY A 116 13.75 14.82 8.50
CA GLY A 116 15.16 14.51 8.79
C GLY A 116 16.02 14.14 7.58
N GLY A 117 15.58 14.40 6.35
CA GLY A 117 16.37 14.10 5.13
C GLY A 117 16.20 12.66 4.64
N MET A 118 15.12 12.00 5.05
CA MET A 118 14.81 10.62 4.66
C MET A 118 14.13 10.57 3.28
N LEU A 119 14.31 9.47 2.56
CA LEU A 119 13.53 9.18 1.35
C LEU A 119 12.09 8.79 1.72
N GLY A 120 11.19 8.78 0.75
CA GLY A 120 9.75 8.58 0.94
C GLY A 120 8.93 9.82 0.59
N ALA A 121 7.61 9.70 0.69
CA ALA A 121 6.67 10.79 0.43
C ALA A 121 6.06 11.34 1.74
N ALA A 122 5.76 12.65 1.77
CA ALA A 122 5.33 13.35 2.99
C ALA A 122 4.04 12.78 3.63
N THR A 123 3.18 12.16 2.82
CA THR A 123 1.93 11.54 3.28
C THR A 123 2.11 10.10 3.78
N THR A 124 3.29 9.50 3.58
CA THR A 124 3.59 8.07 3.86
C THR A 124 4.57 7.91 5.03
N LEU A 125 5.77 7.36 4.81
CA LEU A 125 6.83 7.21 5.80
C LEU A 125 8.17 7.71 5.24
N GLY A 126 9.08 8.03 6.14
CA GLY A 126 10.49 8.22 5.84
C GLY A 126 11.23 6.89 5.89
N CYS A 127 12.10 6.64 4.93
CA CYS A 127 13.00 5.49 4.89
C CYS A 127 14.46 5.96 4.74
N MET A 128 15.35 5.27 5.44
CA MET A 128 16.79 5.52 5.40
C MET A 128 17.56 4.19 5.47
N PRO A 129 18.53 3.95 4.58
CA PRO A 129 19.38 2.78 4.69
C PRO A 129 20.33 2.89 5.88
N ALA A 130 20.55 1.79 6.58
CA ALA A 130 21.54 1.68 7.64
C ALA A 130 22.23 0.31 7.57
N ALA A 131 23.45 0.24 8.08
CA ALA A 131 24.16 -1.02 8.25
C ALA A 131 24.99 -0.96 9.53
N SER A 132 25.23 -2.11 10.13
CA SER A 132 26.06 -2.24 11.32
C SER A 132 27.19 -3.22 11.05
N SER A 133 28.43 -2.76 11.26
CA SER A 133 29.61 -3.63 11.24
C SER A 133 29.59 -4.71 12.33
N LYS A 134 28.80 -4.53 13.38
CA LYS A 134 28.64 -5.54 14.45
C LYS A 134 27.61 -6.61 14.11
N ALA A 135 26.55 -6.24 13.39
CA ALA A 135 25.48 -7.15 13.01
C ALA A 135 25.74 -7.84 11.66
N ALA A 136 26.72 -7.35 10.88
CA ALA A 136 27.02 -7.79 9.51
C ALA A 136 25.76 -7.84 8.62
N ALA A 137 24.81 -6.94 8.88
CA ALA A 137 23.50 -6.94 8.25
C ALA A 137 23.05 -5.50 7.96
N GLY A 138 22.38 -5.36 6.82
CA GLY A 138 21.74 -4.13 6.38
C GLY A 138 20.32 -4.07 6.92
N VAL A 139 19.89 -2.88 7.28
CA VAL A 139 18.51 -2.62 7.71
C VAL A 139 18.02 -1.33 7.08
N VAL A 140 16.70 -1.23 6.88
CA VAL A 140 16.06 0.02 6.49
C VAL A 140 15.35 0.59 7.71
N MET A 141 15.78 1.78 8.12
CA MET A 141 15.15 2.54 9.19
C MET A 141 13.91 3.24 8.65
N LEU A 142 12.79 3.08 9.35
CA LEU A 142 11.49 3.63 9.01
C LEU A 142 11.08 4.68 10.05
N LYS A 143 10.48 5.78 9.61
CA LYS A 143 10.01 6.84 10.49
C LYS A 143 8.69 7.46 10.03
N ARG A 144 7.79 7.72 10.96
CA ARG A 144 6.61 8.58 10.76
C ARG A 144 6.27 9.31 12.05
N GLY A 145 6.53 10.62 12.12
CA GLY A 145 6.33 11.39 13.34
C GLY A 145 7.18 10.82 14.48
N SER A 146 6.54 10.42 15.58
CA SER A 146 7.22 9.77 16.72
C SER A 146 7.47 8.27 16.52
N MET A 147 6.86 7.65 15.52
CA MET A 147 7.04 6.22 15.26
C MET A 147 8.36 5.97 14.55
N THR A 148 9.13 5.03 15.08
CA THR A 148 10.39 4.56 14.50
C THR A 148 10.40 3.04 14.46
N GLY A 149 10.95 2.48 13.39
CA GLY A 149 11.05 1.05 13.18
C GLY A 149 12.25 0.72 12.32
N ALA A 150 12.57 -0.57 12.24
CA ALA A 150 13.60 -1.08 11.36
C ALA A 150 13.09 -2.38 10.73
N VAL A 151 13.37 -2.56 9.44
CA VAL A 151 13.11 -3.80 8.70
C VAL A 151 14.42 -4.32 8.13
N SER A 152 14.54 -5.63 7.93
CA SER A 152 15.63 -6.20 7.15
C SER A 152 15.57 -5.70 5.69
N THR A 153 16.66 -5.84 4.94
CA THR A 153 16.64 -5.47 3.51
C THR A 153 15.66 -6.32 2.72
N GLU A 154 15.47 -7.58 3.09
CA GLU A 154 14.45 -8.44 2.46
C GLU A 154 13.03 -8.01 2.84
N GLY A 155 12.76 -7.76 4.13
CA GLY A 155 11.46 -7.26 4.56
C GLY A 155 11.10 -5.91 3.92
N ALA A 156 12.10 -5.05 3.69
CA ALA A 156 11.91 -3.80 2.94
C ALA A 156 11.52 -4.04 1.47
N ARG A 157 12.07 -5.07 0.81
CA ARG A 157 11.71 -5.43 -0.58
C ARG A 157 10.32 -6.02 -0.67
N GLU A 158 9.95 -6.92 0.23
CA GLU A 158 8.62 -7.50 0.31
C GLU A 158 7.57 -6.40 0.57
N MET A 159 7.85 -5.52 1.54
CA MET A 159 7.04 -4.35 1.83
C MET A 159 6.92 -3.43 0.60
N ALA A 160 8.03 -3.13 -0.08
CA ALA A 160 8.02 -2.33 -1.30
C ALA A 160 7.15 -2.96 -2.40
N ALA A 161 7.25 -4.28 -2.63
CA ALA A 161 6.45 -4.98 -3.61
C ALA A 161 4.95 -4.89 -3.29
N HIS A 162 4.57 -5.14 -2.04
CA HIS A 162 3.18 -5.05 -1.58
C HIS A 162 2.63 -3.62 -1.72
N TRP A 163 3.44 -2.62 -1.35
CA TRP A 163 3.07 -1.20 -1.46
C TRP A 163 2.91 -0.76 -2.90
N MET A 164 3.81 -1.19 -3.79
CA MET A 164 3.71 -0.92 -5.22
C MET A 164 2.43 -1.51 -5.81
N GLN A 165 2.12 -2.78 -5.49
CA GLN A 165 0.88 -3.43 -5.94
C GLN A 165 -0.36 -2.69 -5.43
N SER A 166 -0.38 -2.28 -4.16
CA SER A 166 -1.50 -1.54 -3.58
C SER A 166 -1.69 -0.17 -4.24
N GLY A 167 -0.61 0.57 -4.48
CA GLY A 167 -0.65 1.86 -5.17
C GLY A 167 -1.11 1.74 -6.62
N LEU A 168 -0.62 0.74 -7.36
CA LEU A 168 -1.07 0.45 -8.73
C LEU A 168 -2.55 0.06 -8.75
N ALA A 169 -2.99 -0.81 -7.84
CA ALA A 169 -4.37 -1.25 -7.74
C ALA A 169 -5.33 -0.06 -7.51
N ALA A 170 -4.95 0.86 -6.62
CA ALA A 170 -5.68 2.11 -6.41
C ALA A 170 -5.74 2.96 -7.69
N ASN A 171 -4.61 3.17 -8.37
CA ASN A 171 -4.57 3.95 -9.61
C ASN A 171 -5.44 3.33 -10.73
N TYR A 172 -5.41 2.00 -10.86
CA TYR A 172 -6.25 1.30 -11.84
C TYR A 172 -7.74 1.38 -11.51
N ASP A 173 -8.10 1.36 -10.23
CA ASP A 173 -9.50 1.56 -9.82
C ASP A 173 -10.00 2.95 -10.23
N GLU A 174 -9.17 4.00 -10.12
CA GLU A 174 -9.49 5.36 -10.60
C GLU A 174 -9.75 5.41 -12.10
N ILE A 175 -8.87 4.78 -12.88
CA ILE A 175 -8.95 4.76 -14.34
C ILE A 175 -10.20 4.01 -14.78
N ALA A 176 -10.45 2.84 -14.18
CA ALA A 176 -11.63 2.04 -14.46
C ALA A 176 -12.91 2.79 -14.07
N GLU A 177 -12.90 3.53 -12.96
CA GLU A 177 -14.06 4.29 -12.50
C GLU A 177 -14.39 5.43 -13.46
N THR A 178 -13.37 6.16 -13.89
CA THR A 178 -13.52 7.25 -14.88
C THR A 178 -14.10 6.70 -16.19
N ALA A 179 -13.52 5.60 -16.70
CA ALA A 179 -14.01 4.96 -17.92
C ALA A 179 -15.46 4.46 -17.80
N LEU A 180 -15.83 3.87 -16.65
CA LEU A 180 -17.20 3.40 -16.40
C LEU A 180 -18.20 4.55 -16.29
N ARG A 181 -17.82 5.65 -15.63
CA ARG A 181 -18.67 6.85 -15.53
C ARG A 181 -18.90 7.48 -16.92
N ASP A 182 -17.87 7.56 -17.74
CA ASP A 182 -17.97 8.07 -19.11
C ASP A 182 -18.86 7.18 -19.98
N LEU A 183 -18.76 5.86 -19.82
CA LEU A 183 -19.53 4.89 -20.59
C LEU A 183 -21.00 4.79 -20.16
N LEU A 184 -21.29 4.86 -18.87
CA LEU A 184 -22.64 4.68 -18.31
C LEU A 184 -23.44 5.98 -18.15
N GLY A 185 -22.79 7.14 -18.29
CA GLY A 185 -23.43 8.45 -18.24
C GLY A 185 -23.81 8.94 -16.84
N ALA A 186 -24.31 10.20 -16.78
CA ALA A 186 -24.66 10.88 -15.54
C ALA A 186 -25.87 10.21 -14.86
N GLY A 187 -25.61 9.47 -13.78
CA GLY A 187 -26.63 8.72 -13.02
C GLY A 187 -26.18 7.32 -12.57
N SER A 188 -25.06 6.84 -13.09
CA SER A 188 -24.50 5.50 -12.87
C SER A 188 -23.72 5.32 -11.57
N GLY A 189 -23.62 6.35 -10.71
CA GLY A 189 -22.77 6.32 -9.51
C GLY A 189 -22.95 5.08 -8.64
N LYS A 190 -24.20 4.66 -8.38
CA LYS A 190 -24.49 3.43 -7.60
C LYS A 190 -24.05 2.13 -8.28
N GLN A 191 -24.08 2.08 -9.62
CA GLN A 191 -23.68 0.90 -10.39
C GLN A 191 -22.15 0.81 -10.44
N CYS A 192 -21.46 1.94 -10.59
CA CYS A 192 -20.00 2.01 -10.45
C CYS A 192 -19.58 1.62 -9.03
N ASP A 193 -20.27 2.12 -8.00
CA ASP A 193 -19.98 1.77 -6.60
C ASP A 193 -20.08 0.26 -6.36
N GLY A 194 -21.18 -0.37 -6.80
CA GLY A 194 -21.38 -1.82 -6.68
C GLY A 194 -20.34 -2.64 -7.44
N PHE A 195 -19.88 -2.18 -8.61
CA PHE A 195 -18.82 -2.85 -9.36
C PHE A 195 -17.49 -2.85 -8.61
N PHE A 196 -17.08 -1.71 -8.04
CA PHE A 196 -15.83 -1.64 -7.27
C PHE A 196 -15.90 -2.35 -5.92
N GLU A 197 -17.05 -2.32 -5.24
CA GLU A 197 -17.26 -3.15 -4.03
C GLU A 197 -17.06 -4.63 -4.33
N TYR A 198 -17.56 -5.12 -5.47
CA TYR A 198 -17.34 -6.49 -5.89
C TYR A 198 -15.88 -6.80 -6.26
N MET A 199 -15.22 -5.90 -7.01
CA MET A 199 -13.81 -6.08 -7.34
C MET A 199 -12.93 -6.11 -6.07
N ALA A 200 -13.26 -5.31 -5.06
CA ALA A 200 -12.60 -5.35 -3.76
C ALA A 200 -12.84 -6.71 -3.06
N ALA A 201 -14.09 -7.18 -3.00
CA ALA A 201 -14.40 -8.50 -2.44
C ALA A 201 -13.69 -9.65 -3.18
N LEU A 202 -13.57 -9.58 -4.51
CA LEU A 202 -12.81 -10.53 -5.32
C LEU A 202 -11.31 -10.54 -4.99
N ARG A 203 -10.72 -9.38 -4.68
CA ARG A 203 -9.30 -9.27 -4.31
C ARG A 203 -9.01 -9.85 -2.93
N GLU A 204 -10.00 -9.88 -2.05
CA GLU A 204 -9.87 -10.43 -0.69
C GLU A 204 -10.08 -11.95 -0.62
N LEU A 205 -10.55 -12.57 -1.69
CA LEU A 205 -10.68 -14.02 -1.76
C LEU A 205 -9.35 -14.68 -2.09
N ASP A 206 -8.87 -15.47 -1.16
CA ASP A 206 -7.78 -16.42 -1.41
C ASP A 206 -8.18 -17.35 -2.57
N MET A 207 -7.23 -17.63 -3.48
CA MET A 207 -7.47 -18.29 -4.77
C MET A 207 -8.00 -19.74 -4.65
N ARG A 208 -8.20 -20.24 -3.43
CA ARG A 208 -8.68 -21.59 -3.12
C ARG A 208 -10.21 -21.72 -3.15
N ASP A 209 -10.97 -20.62 -3.01
CA ASP A 209 -12.45 -20.63 -2.98
C ASP A 209 -13.13 -19.91 -4.16
N ALA A 210 -12.35 -19.50 -5.16
CA ALA A 210 -12.80 -18.64 -6.26
C ALA A 210 -13.96 -19.20 -7.10
N ALA A 211 -14.22 -20.51 -7.11
CA ALA A 211 -15.28 -21.12 -7.92
C ALA A 211 -16.68 -20.93 -7.31
N VAL A 212 -16.81 -21.06 -5.99
CA VAL A 212 -18.11 -20.98 -5.30
C VAL A 212 -18.56 -19.53 -5.14
N PHE A 213 -17.62 -18.63 -4.79
CA PHE A 213 -17.91 -17.20 -4.69
C PHE A 213 -18.34 -16.57 -6.03
N ARG A 214 -17.78 -17.05 -7.15
CA ARG A 214 -18.10 -16.54 -8.49
C ARG A 214 -19.57 -16.71 -8.88
N ALA A 215 -20.27 -17.73 -8.38
CA ALA A 215 -21.67 -17.97 -8.75
C ALA A 215 -22.63 -17.12 -7.91
N GLU A 216 -22.49 -17.14 -6.59
CA GLU A 216 -23.39 -16.43 -5.67
C GLU A 216 -23.23 -14.92 -5.78
N GLU A 217 -21.98 -14.42 -5.86
CA GLU A 217 -21.75 -12.98 -5.87
C GLU A 217 -21.94 -12.38 -7.27
N SER A 218 -21.77 -13.16 -8.35
CA SER A 218 -22.20 -12.75 -9.69
C SER A 218 -23.72 -12.60 -9.79
N ALA A 219 -24.49 -13.49 -9.15
CA ALA A 219 -25.95 -13.40 -9.09
C ALA A 219 -26.39 -12.15 -8.30
N ARG A 220 -25.75 -11.88 -7.15
CA ARG A 220 -26.01 -10.69 -6.34
C ARG A 220 -25.68 -9.39 -7.07
N LEU A 221 -24.57 -9.36 -7.81
CA LEU A 221 -24.16 -8.23 -8.63
C LEU A 221 -25.12 -7.95 -9.78
N ARG A 222 -25.58 -9.00 -10.47
CA ARG A 222 -26.56 -8.85 -11.54
C ARG A 222 -27.84 -8.21 -11.01
N MET A 223 -28.29 -8.60 -9.81
CA MET A 223 -29.42 -7.92 -9.14
C MET A 223 -29.11 -6.45 -8.80
N LEU A 224 -27.92 -6.15 -8.26
CA LEU A 224 -27.52 -4.78 -7.89
C LEU A 224 -27.37 -3.84 -9.09
N MET A 225 -26.94 -4.38 -10.24
CA MET A 225 -26.76 -3.63 -11.49
C MET A 225 -28.02 -3.61 -12.38
N GLY A 226 -29.09 -4.31 -12.00
CA GLY A 226 -30.30 -4.46 -12.83
C GLY A 226 -30.08 -5.32 -14.09
N LEU A 227 -29.07 -6.19 -14.07
CA LEU A 227 -28.75 -7.13 -15.14
C LEU A 227 -29.48 -8.47 -14.94
N PRO A 228 -29.83 -9.18 -16.02
CA PRO A 228 -30.46 -10.50 -15.92
C PRO A 228 -29.51 -11.50 -15.25
N LEU A 229 -30.05 -12.34 -14.34
CA LEU A 229 -29.33 -13.44 -13.69
C LEU A 229 -28.75 -14.42 -14.72
N ALA A 230 -27.61 -15.05 -14.41
CA ALA A 230 -27.05 -16.06 -15.29
C ALA A 230 -28.01 -17.26 -15.33
N PRO A 231 -28.19 -17.93 -16.48
CA PRO A 231 -28.86 -19.22 -16.47
C PRO A 231 -28.07 -20.17 -15.56
N GLU A 232 -28.78 -20.90 -14.70
CA GLU A 232 -28.12 -21.87 -13.83
C GLU A 232 -27.33 -22.88 -14.66
N PRO A 233 -26.14 -23.30 -14.18
CA PRO A 233 -25.38 -24.33 -14.87
C PRO A 233 -26.24 -25.60 -14.90
N THR A 234 -26.77 -25.94 -16.07
CA THR A 234 -27.34 -27.26 -16.33
C THR A 234 -26.20 -28.25 -16.18
N GLY A 235 -26.20 -29.00 -15.08
CA GLY A 235 -25.27 -30.10 -14.88
C GLY A 235 -25.50 -31.17 -15.93
N GLU A 236 -24.50 -31.40 -16.78
CA GLU A 236 -24.29 -32.63 -17.53
C GLU A 236 -23.12 -33.40 -16.93
#